data_AF-A0A506PYN6-F1
#
_entry.id   AF-A0A506PYN6-F1
#
_cell.length_a   1.000
_cell.length_b   1.000
_cell.length_c   1.000
_cell.angle_alpha   90.00
_cell.angle_beta   90.00
_cell.angle_gamma   90.00
#
_symmetry.space_group_name_H-M   'P 1'
#
loop_
_entity.id
_entity.type
_entity.pdbx_description
1 polymer ?
#
loop_
_entity_poly.entity_id
_entity_poly.type
_entity_poly.pdbx_seq_one_letter_code
_entity_poly.pdbx_strand_id
1 'polypeptide(L)'
;MIFERKENSMKMLTFLFFLFVTVYFIWTSKISYGKKTLAGTGKSFVGVFIVIILIGFLLKGITELIPGFTRDAARDLMGKLGVSLIFIWGIRFMIVAMCNIFSAIMSFHKKYNADNYRRFSPITNKLTPGLFAFSKIILSLGSVVIYYGIWLTN
;
A
#
# COMPACT_ATOMS: atom_id res chain seq x y z
N MET A 1 -2.05 -3.94 -34.80
CA MET A 1 -0.60 -3.88 -34.49
C MET A 1 -0.13 -2.55 -33.87
N ILE A 2 -0.34 -1.36 -34.48
CA ILE A 2 0.11 -0.07 -33.89
C ILE A 2 -0.72 0.33 -32.64
N PHE A 3 -2.04 0.18 -32.69
CA PHE A 3 -2.93 0.49 -31.56
C PHE A 3 -2.70 -0.44 -30.35
N GLU A 4 -2.52 -1.72 -30.61
CA GLU A 4 -2.24 -2.76 -29.61
C GLU A 4 -0.88 -2.52 -28.92
N ARG A 5 0.14 -2.08 -29.67
CA ARG A 5 1.43 -1.64 -29.12
C ARG A 5 1.27 -0.43 -28.20
N LYS A 6 0.41 0.52 -28.56
CA LYS A 6 0.16 1.74 -27.77
C LYS A 6 -0.59 1.42 -26.48
N GLU A 7 -1.58 0.54 -26.53
CA GLU A 7 -2.32 0.08 -25.34
C GLU A 7 -1.39 -0.63 -24.34
N ASN A 8 -0.58 -1.59 -24.83
CA ASN A 8 0.38 -2.30 -23.98
C ASN A 8 1.42 -1.36 -23.36
N SER A 9 1.84 -0.32 -24.10
CA SER A 9 2.73 0.72 -23.57
C SER A 9 2.08 1.52 -22.43
N MET A 10 0.80 1.86 -22.54
CA MET A 10 0.07 2.59 -21.49
C MET A 10 -0.18 1.72 -20.25
N LYS A 11 -0.53 0.44 -20.42
CA LYS A 11 -0.65 -0.53 -19.31
C LYS A 11 0.68 -0.68 -18.57
N MET A 12 1.78 -0.82 -19.31
CA MET A 12 3.12 -0.94 -18.73
C MET A 12 3.57 0.35 -18.02
N LEU A 13 3.30 1.52 -18.58
CA LEU A 13 3.59 2.80 -17.94
C LEU A 13 2.83 2.94 -16.61
N THR A 14 1.55 2.58 -16.60
CA THR A 14 0.70 2.66 -15.40
C THR A 14 1.13 1.65 -14.33
N PHE A 15 1.47 0.43 -14.75
CA PHE A 15 2.11 -0.58 -13.88
C PHE A 15 3.38 -0.04 -13.22
N LEU A 16 4.31 0.50 -14.01
CA LEU A 16 5.58 1.04 -13.49
C LEU A 16 5.36 2.23 -12.57
N PHE A 17 4.40 3.11 -12.88
CA PHE A 17 4.05 4.24 -12.04
C PHE A 17 3.59 3.79 -10.65
N PHE A 18 2.60 2.90 -10.57
CA PHE A 18 2.10 2.42 -9.28
C PHE A 18 3.14 1.61 -8.51
N LEU A 19 3.92 0.80 -9.21
CA LEU A 19 5.04 0.07 -8.60
C LEU A 19 6.07 1.03 -8.01
N PHE A 20 6.50 2.04 -8.76
CA PHE A 20 7.48 3.03 -8.30
C PHE A 20 6.97 3.82 -7.09
N VAL A 21 5.73 4.31 -7.16
CA VAL A 21 5.09 5.02 -6.03
C VAL A 21 5.05 4.14 -4.79
N THR A 22 4.65 2.88 -4.92
CA THR A 22 4.53 1.96 -3.79
C THR A 22 5.89 1.62 -3.18
N VAL A 23 6.88 1.30 -4.01
CA VAL A 23 8.25 1.02 -3.57
C VAL A 23 8.83 2.25 -2.89
N TYR A 24 8.72 3.44 -3.51
CA TYR A 24 9.15 4.69 -2.89
C TYR A 24 8.51 4.88 -1.51
N PHE A 25 7.21 4.61 -1.38
CA PHE A 25 6.47 4.74 -0.12
C PHE A 25 6.93 3.73 0.94
N ILE A 26 7.18 2.48 0.56
CA ILE A 26 7.73 1.42 1.44
C ILE A 26 9.10 1.87 1.97
N TRP A 27 9.97 2.35 1.09
CA TRP A 27 11.35 2.66 1.46
C TRP A 27 11.48 3.94 2.26
N THR A 28 10.67 4.97 1.96
CA THR A 28 10.60 6.22 2.74
C THR A 28 9.88 6.08 4.08
N SER A 29 9.10 5.01 4.27
CA SER A 29 8.44 4.74 5.54
C SER A 29 9.46 4.49 6.64
N LYS A 30 9.44 5.35 7.67
CA LYS A 30 10.22 5.20 8.89
C LYS A 30 9.52 4.23 9.84
N ILE A 31 10.29 3.58 10.71
CA ILE A 31 9.71 2.81 11.83
C ILE A 31 8.93 3.81 12.69
N SER A 32 7.60 3.66 12.72
CA SER A 32 6.72 4.53 13.49
C SER A 32 5.63 3.70 14.14
N TYR A 33 5.43 3.92 15.43
CA TYR A 33 4.45 3.23 16.26
C TYR A 33 3.88 4.19 17.30
N GLY A 34 2.76 3.81 17.91
CA GLY A 34 2.02 4.60 18.87
C GLY A 34 0.57 4.82 18.44
N LYS A 35 -0.33 4.95 19.42
CA LYS A 35 -1.77 5.10 19.21
C LYS A 35 -2.12 6.28 18.29
N LYS A 36 -1.41 7.41 18.42
CA LYS A 36 -1.61 8.59 17.55
C LYS A 36 -1.21 8.31 16.10
N THR A 37 -0.06 7.68 15.88
CA THR A 37 0.41 7.28 14.54
C THR A 37 -0.54 6.28 13.90
N LEU A 38 -0.97 5.27 14.65
CA LEU A 38 -1.92 4.25 14.18
C LEU A 38 -3.25 4.89 13.79
N ALA A 39 -3.82 5.73 14.66
CA ALA A 39 -5.06 6.42 14.38
C ALA A 39 -4.93 7.38 13.18
N GLY A 40 -3.84 8.14 13.08
CA GLY A 40 -3.59 9.03 11.94
C GLY A 40 -3.45 8.28 10.61
N THR A 41 -2.73 7.15 10.63
CA THR A 41 -2.55 6.29 9.45
C THR A 41 -3.88 5.63 9.07
N GLY A 42 -4.65 5.16 10.05
CA GLY A 42 -5.99 4.62 9.85
C GLY A 42 -6.97 5.66 9.27
N LYS A 43 -6.97 6.88 9.79
CA LYS A 43 -7.77 7.99 9.23
C LYS A 43 -7.39 8.29 7.78
N SER A 44 -6.10 8.30 7.48
CA SER A 44 -5.62 8.52 6.11
C SER A 44 -6.05 7.38 5.18
N PHE A 45 -5.99 6.13 5.67
CA PHE A 45 -6.48 4.96 4.95
C PHE A 45 -7.99 5.04 4.67
N VAL A 46 -8.80 5.46 5.65
CA VAL A 46 -10.24 5.73 5.42
C VAL A 46 -10.46 6.84 4.39
N GLY A 47 -9.63 7.89 4.41
CA GLY A 47 -9.65 8.96 3.42
C GLY A 47 -9.45 8.48 1.97
N VAL A 48 -8.76 7.37 1.76
CA VAL A 48 -8.59 6.77 0.42
C VAL A 48 -9.93 6.37 -0.19
N PHE A 49 -10.88 5.88 0.61
CA PHE A 49 -12.21 5.52 0.12
C PHE A 49 -12.96 6.75 -0.39
N ILE A 50 -12.80 7.91 0.26
CA ILE A 50 -13.38 9.17 -0.21
C ILE A 50 -12.78 9.54 -1.57
N VAL A 51 -11.46 9.45 -1.72
CA VAL A 51 -10.77 9.72 -3.00
C VAL A 51 -11.26 8.78 -4.10
N ILE A 52 -11.41 7.49 -3.80
CA ILE A 52 -11.95 6.49 -4.73
C ILE A 52 -13.37 6.85 -5.16
N ILE A 53 -14.25 7.20 -4.23
CA ILE A 53 -15.62 7.63 -4.55
C ILE A 53 -15.60 8.86 -5.48
N LEU A 54 -14.74 9.86 -5.19
CA LEU A 54 -14.60 11.04 -6.03
C LEU A 54 -14.12 10.70 -7.46
N ILE A 55 -13.14 9.81 -7.60
CA ILE A 55 -12.69 9.31 -8.91
C ILE A 55 -13.85 8.64 -9.65
N GLY A 56 -14.68 7.86 -8.96
CA GLY A 56 -15.87 7.23 -9.54
C GLY A 56 -16.86 8.24 -10.12
N PHE A 57 -17.11 9.34 -9.39
CA PHE A 57 -17.96 10.44 -9.89
C PHE A 57 -17.33 11.15 -11.09
N LEU A 58 -16.03 11.40 -11.07
CA LEU A 58 -15.32 12.00 -12.20
C LEU A 58 -15.41 11.12 -13.45
N LEU A 59 -15.17 9.81 -13.31
CA LEU A 59 -15.28 8.86 -14.41
C LEU A 59 -16.71 8.78 -14.96
N LYS A 60 -17.72 8.82 -14.08
CA LYS A 60 -19.12 8.92 -14.51
C LYS A 60 -19.37 10.18 -15.36
N GLY A 61 -18.90 11.34 -14.90
CA GLY A 61 -19.03 12.59 -15.68
C GLY A 61 -18.34 12.50 -17.04
N ILE A 62 -17.16 11.89 -17.12
CA ILE A 62 -16.44 11.69 -18.38
C ILE A 62 -17.25 10.82 -19.36
N THR A 63 -17.92 9.76 -18.87
CA THR A 63 -18.76 8.91 -19.74
C THR A 63 -19.95 9.65 -20.34
N GLU A 64 -20.44 10.71 -19.69
CA GLU A 64 -21.55 11.53 -20.19
C GLU A 64 -21.05 12.61 -21.19
N LEU A 65 -19.80 13.07 -21.04
CA LEU A 65 -19.23 14.16 -21.83
C LEU A 65 -18.45 13.72 -23.08
N ILE A 66 -17.86 12.52 -23.06
CA ILE A 66 -16.98 12.04 -24.15
C ILE A 66 -17.65 10.88 -24.90
N PRO A 67 -18.18 11.11 -26.11
CA PRO A 67 -18.67 10.06 -26.98
C PRO A 67 -17.55 9.05 -27.26
N GLY A 68 -17.79 7.77 -26.95
CA GLY A 68 -16.82 6.69 -27.14
C GLY A 68 -16.10 6.22 -25.87
N PHE A 69 -16.17 6.95 -24.76
CA PHE A 69 -15.72 6.44 -23.46
C PHE A 69 -16.86 5.66 -22.78
N THR A 70 -16.80 4.33 -22.89
CA THR A 70 -17.90 3.48 -22.43
C THR A 70 -17.95 3.35 -20.91
N ARG A 71 -19.16 3.07 -20.39
CA ARG A 71 -19.37 2.79 -18.97
C ARG A 71 -18.56 1.59 -18.48
N ASP A 72 -18.36 0.59 -19.33
CA ASP A 72 -17.55 -0.59 -19.00
C ASP A 72 -16.06 -0.26 -18.88
N ALA A 73 -15.53 0.56 -19.80
CA ALA A 73 -14.15 1.05 -19.71
C ALA A 73 -13.94 1.90 -18.45
N ALA A 74 -14.90 2.76 -18.11
CA ALA A 74 -14.89 3.54 -16.87
C ALA A 74 -14.90 2.64 -15.63
N ARG A 75 -15.70 1.58 -15.63
CA ARG A 75 -15.81 0.62 -14.52
C ARG A 75 -14.53 -0.18 -14.33
N ASP A 76 -13.95 -0.70 -15.41
CA ASP A 76 -12.68 -1.43 -15.36
C ASP A 76 -11.54 -0.53 -14.83
N LEU A 77 -11.42 0.68 -15.38
CA LEU A 77 -10.42 1.65 -14.93
C LEU A 77 -10.61 2.02 -13.45
N MET A 78 -11.86 2.23 -13.03
CA MET A 78 -12.20 2.50 -11.63
C MET A 78 -11.79 1.36 -10.70
N GLY A 79 -12.04 0.11 -11.10
CA GLY A 79 -11.62 -1.08 -10.35
C GLY A 79 -10.10 -1.13 -10.18
N LYS A 80 -9.35 -0.97 -11.29
CA LYS A 80 -7.88 -1.02 -11.28
C LYS A 80 -7.27 0.11 -10.45
N LEU A 81 -7.78 1.34 -10.60
CA LEU A 81 -7.33 2.49 -9.81
C LEU A 81 -7.68 2.32 -8.33
N GLY A 82 -8.89 1.90 -8.01
CA GLY A 82 -9.35 1.70 -6.65
C GLY A 82 -8.50 0.68 -5.89
N VAL A 83 -8.29 -0.50 -6.49
CA VAL A 83 -7.43 -1.54 -5.89
C VAL A 83 -5.99 -1.04 -5.76
N SER A 84 -5.46 -0.33 -6.75
CA SER A 84 -4.10 0.22 -6.70
C SER A 84 -3.91 1.21 -5.55
N LEU A 85 -4.87 2.11 -5.33
CA LEU A 85 -4.84 3.10 -4.25
C LEU A 85 -5.00 2.46 -2.87
N ILE A 86 -5.93 1.50 -2.74
CA ILE A 86 -6.10 0.71 -1.52
C ILE A 86 -4.80 -0.02 -1.18
N PHE A 87 -4.12 -0.60 -2.18
CA PHE A 87 -2.89 -1.34 -1.95
C PHE A 87 -1.74 -0.46 -1.44
N ILE A 88 -1.49 0.72 -2.06
CA ILE A 88 -0.46 1.67 -1.60
C ILE A 88 -0.65 2.00 -0.13
N TRP A 89 -1.86 2.44 0.23
CA TRP A 89 -2.16 2.88 1.58
C TRP A 89 -2.31 1.72 2.56
N GLY A 90 -2.75 0.57 2.07
CA GLY A 90 -2.87 -0.68 2.83
C GLY A 90 -1.50 -1.16 3.29
N ILE A 91 -0.48 -1.13 2.43
CA ILE A 91 0.90 -1.44 2.82
C ILE A 91 1.38 -0.51 3.92
N ARG A 92 1.15 0.81 3.79
CA ARG A 92 1.55 1.77 4.82
C ARG A 92 0.86 1.48 6.16
N PHE A 93 -0.44 1.21 6.12
CA PHE A 93 -1.21 0.86 7.30
C PHE A 93 -0.68 -0.43 7.95
N MET A 94 -0.43 -1.48 7.16
CA MET A 94 0.11 -2.76 7.64
C MET A 94 1.46 -2.59 8.35
N ILE A 95 2.38 -1.81 7.77
CA ILE A 95 3.68 -1.53 8.39
C ILE A 95 3.50 -0.88 9.77
N VAL A 96 2.68 0.18 9.85
CA VAL A 96 2.42 0.90 11.11
C VAL A 96 1.71 0.01 12.13
N ALA A 97 0.72 -0.79 11.69
CA ALA A 97 -0.02 -1.71 12.54
C ALA A 97 0.90 -2.79 13.13
N MET A 98 1.75 -3.42 12.31
CA MET A 98 2.74 -4.39 12.77
C MET A 98 3.69 -3.78 13.81
N CYS A 99 4.24 -2.60 13.55
CA CYS A 99 5.12 -1.93 14.53
C CYS A 99 4.38 -1.64 15.85
N ASN A 100 3.10 -1.26 15.80
CA ASN A 100 2.28 -1.06 17.00
C ASN A 100 2.05 -2.35 17.78
N ILE A 101 1.76 -3.46 17.11
CA ILE A 101 1.56 -4.77 17.75
C ILE A 101 2.85 -5.20 18.46
N PHE A 102 3.99 -5.17 17.77
CA PHE A 102 5.29 -5.50 18.38
C PHE A 102 5.62 -4.59 19.57
N SER A 103 5.36 -3.28 19.45
CA SER A 103 5.57 -2.34 20.54
C SER A 103 4.68 -2.63 21.76
N ALA A 104 3.42 -3.02 21.54
CA ALA A 104 2.50 -3.41 22.59
C ALA A 104 2.98 -4.68 23.32
N ILE A 105 3.42 -5.70 22.57
CA ILE A 105 4.01 -6.94 23.12
C ILE A 105 5.24 -6.60 23.97
N MET A 106 6.14 -5.78 23.43
CA MET A 106 7.37 -5.39 24.11
C MET A 106 7.09 -4.60 25.41
N SER A 107 6.09 -3.72 25.38
CA SER A 107 5.62 -2.95 26.54
C SER A 107 4.98 -3.84 27.61
N PHE A 108 4.22 -4.85 27.19
CA PHE A 108 3.64 -5.85 28.10
C PHE A 108 4.74 -6.63 28.82
N HIS A 109 5.73 -7.15 28.08
CA HIS A 109 6.85 -7.86 28.70
C HIS A 109 7.67 -6.96 29.63
N LYS A 110 7.89 -5.70 29.26
CA LYS A 110 8.57 -4.74 30.12
C LYS A 110 7.85 -4.54 31.46
N LYS A 111 6.51 -4.49 31.45
CA LYS A 111 5.69 -4.22 32.64
C LYS A 111 5.46 -5.46 33.52
N TYR A 112 5.26 -6.62 32.90
CA TYR A 112 4.78 -7.82 33.60
C TYR A 112 5.78 -8.99 33.61
N ASN A 113 6.85 -8.94 32.82
CA ASN A 113 7.83 -10.02 32.66
C ASN A 113 9.26 -9.47 32.51
N ALA A 114 9.70 -8.62 33.44
CA ALA A 114 10.93 -7.83 33.34
C ALA A 114 12.19 -8.69 33.12
N ASP A 115 12.28 -9.86 33.75
CA ASP A 115 13.43 -10.77 33.59
C ASP A 115 13.57 -11.29 32.16
N ASN A 116 12.46 -11.74 31.58
CA ASN A 116 12.41 -12.21 30.19
C ASN A 116 12.63 -11.04 29.22
N TYR A 117 12.03 -9.88 29.50
CA TYR A 117 12.28 -8.67 28.73
C TYR A 117 13.78 -8.36 28.66
N ARG A 118 14.49 -8.39 29.81
CA ARG A 118 15.93 -8.09 29.87
C ARG A 118 16.78 -9.08 29.07
N ARG A 119 16.38 -10.36 29.01
CA ARG A 119 17.08 -11.40 28.22
C ARG A 119 16.90 -11.23 26.71
N PHE A 120 15.68 -10.96 26.25
CA PHE A 120 15.39 -10.95 24.81
C PHE A 120 15.45 -9.56 24.16
N SER A 121 15.22 -8.47 24.90
CA SER A 121 15.23 -7.12 24.31
C SER A 121 16.52 -6.75 23.57
N PRO A 122 17.74 -7.11 24.03
CA PRO A 122 18.96 -6.80 23.29
C PRO A 122 19.01 -7.50 21.93
N ILE A 123 18.58 -8.77 21.89
CA ILE A 123 18.52 -9.59 20.67
C ILE A 123 17.49 -8.98 19.71
N THR A 124 16.29 -8.68 20.19
CA THR A 124 15.24 -8.06 19.38
C THR A 124 15.69 -6.71 18.81
N ASN A 125 16.34 -5.87 19.63
CA ASN A 125 16.84 -4.56 19.19
C ASN A 125 17.91 -4.69 18.10
N LYS A 126 18.82 -5.69 18.21
CA LYS A 126 19.84 -5.96 17.20
C LYS A 126 19.24 -6.46 15.88
N LEU A 127 18.19 -7.28 15.94
CA LEU A 127 17.55 -7.86 14.75
C LEU A 127 16.55 -6.91 14.08
N THR A 128 15.98 -5.95 14.81
CA THR A 128 14.90 -5.07 14.34
C THR A 128 15.23 -4.36 13.01
N PRO A 129 16.41 -3.74 12.81
CA PRO A 129 16.73 -3.08 11.55
C PRO A 129 16.75 -4.05 10.36
N GLY A 130 17.34 -5.24 10.55
CA GLY A 130 17.41 -6.28 9.53
C GLY A 130 16.04 -6.84 9.17
N LEU A 131 15.20 -7.13 10.18
CA LEU A 131 13.82 -7.59 9.97
C LEU A 131 12.96 -6.54 9.25
N PHE A 132 13.15 -5.27 9.56
CA PHE A 132 12.44 -4.18 8.89
C PHE A 132 12.87 -4.05 7.42
N ALA A 133 14.17 -4.12 7.13
CA ALA A 133 14.67 -4.14 5.76
C ALA A 133 14.16 -5.36 4.98
N PHE A 134 14.21 -6.55 5.58
CA PHE A 134 13.68 -7.77 4.99
C PHE A 134 12.18 -7.66 4.66
N SER A 135 11.39 -7.09 5.57
CA SER A 135 9.96 -6.85 5.34
C SER A 135 9.72 -5.87 4.18
N LYS A 136 10.54 -4.81 4.04
CA LYS A 136 10.46 -3.89 2.89
C LYS A 136 10.74 -4.59 1.57
N ILE A 137 11.71 -5.51 1.53
CA ILE A 137 12.03 -6.30 0.34
C ILE A 137 10.85 -7.20 -0.03
N ILE A 138 10.29 -7.95 0.92
CA ILE A 138 9.11 -8.80 0.69
C ILE A 138 7.94 -7.96 0.16
N LEU A 139 7.65 -6.82 0.79
CA LEU A 139 6.56 -5.94 0.36
C LEU A 139 6.81 -5.36 -1.04
N SER A 140 8.06 -5.05 -1.39
CA SER A 140 8.43 -4.59 -2.72
C SER A 140 8.21 -5.68 -3.78
N LEU A 141 8.65 -6.92 -3.50
CA LEU A 141 8.44 -8.07 -4.39
C LEU A 141 6.95 -8.41 -4.53
N GLY A 142 6.21 -8.41 -3.41
CA GLY A 142 4.76 -8.60 -3.43
C GLY A 142 4.04 -7.53 -4.25
N SER A 143 4.52 -6.28 -4.21
CA SER A 143 3.98 -5.19 -5.02
C SER A 143 4.12 -5.45 -6.52
N VAL A 144 5.24 -6.05 -6.97
CA VAL A 144 5.43 -6.45 -8.37
C VAL A 144 4.33 -7.43 -8.80
N VAL A 145 4.10 -8.48 -8.01
CA VAL A 145 3.10 -9.52 -8.30
C VAL A 145 1.69 -8.93 -8.34
N ILE A 146 1.33 -8.11 -7.35
CA ILE A 146 0.00 -7.51 -7.26
C ILE A 146 -0.26 -6.56 -8.45
N TYR A 147 0.67 -5.65 -8.76
CA TYR A 147 0.48 -4.73 -9.87
C TYR A 147 0.53 -5.40 -11.23
N TYR A 148 1.29 -6.48 -11.38
CA TYR A 148 1.24 -7.32 -12.56
C TYR A 148 -0.18 -7.88 -12.77
N GLY A 149 -0.79 -8.40 -11.71
CA GLY A 149 -2.17 -8.88 -11.72
C GLY A 149 -3.19 -7.79 -12.09
N ILE A 150 -3.03 -6.58 -11.55
CA ILE A 150 -3.97 -5.47 -11.78
C ILE A 150 -3.87 -4.91 -13.21
N TRP A 151 -2.66 -4.70 -13.72
CA TRP A 151 -2.43 -3.90 -14.92
C TRP A 151 -2.00 -4.70 -16.16
N LEU A 152 -1.41 -5.89 -16.00
CA LEU A 152 -0.77 -6.62 -17.10
C LEU A 152 -1.40 -7.99 -17.41
N THR A 153 -2.29 -8.50 -16.55
CA THR A 153 -2.94 -9.81 -16.75
C THR A 153 -4.28 -9.72 -17.52
N ASN A 154 -4.80 -8.50 -17.70
CA ASN A 154 -6.08 -8.22 -18.36
C ASN A 154 -5.91 -7.44 -19.67
#